data_AF-T1ZDL9-F1
#
_entry.id   AF-T1ZDL9-F1
#
_cell.length_a   1.000
_cell.length_b   1.000
_cell.length_c   1.000
_cell.angle_alpha   90.00
_cell.angle_beta   90.00
_cell.angle_gamma   90.00
#
_symmetry.space_group_name_H-M   'P 1'
#
loop_
_entity.id
_entity.type
_entity.pdbx_description
1 polymer ?
#
loop_
_entity_poly.entity_id
_entity_poly.type
_entity_poly.pdbx_seq_one_letter_code
_entity_poly.pdbx_strand_id
1 'polypeptide(L)'
;MKKTCVISGGKEYQSNSINIARKIVNYFDDWIVKWINLNEANISIVTNGEKIFDVDPLKSKDKSVAKIAFFLKEADIIIWITPVYMKNVSGVFKVFLDRIAVYSHTMELAGKLGGILVLSAGSETLSIEQYLQEIQISMGIKTIFSIGLTTGDISQDEIQVQLDKINKGIKEGFFLTNGELERYFSNLQNIWLSKDTSRFRNYEKEFYINNEIEKFNSFQEYAVYNNSRSLKNEFRKEN
;
A
#
# COMPACT_ATOMS: atom_id res chain seq x y z
N MET A 1 -9.70 5.61 -16.53
CA MET A 1 -8.48 6.40 -16.26
C MET A 1 -7.76 5.77 -15.09
N LYS A 2 -6.42 5.71 -15.07
CA LYS A 2 -5.67 5.07 -13.98
C LYS A 2 -5.60 5.95 -12.73
N LYS A 3 -5.57 5.34 -11.55
CA LYS A 3 -5.59 6.02 -10.25
C LYS A 3 -4.30 5.74 -9.46
N THR A 4 -3.65 6.80 -8.99
CA THR A 4 -2.45 6.70 -8.12
C THR A 4 -2.76 7.30 -6.75
N CYS A 5 -2.44 6.57 -5.69
CA CYS A 5 -2.45 7.06 -4.31
C CYS A 5 -1.02 7.25 -3.82
N VAL A 6 -0.65 8.49 -3.48
CA VAL A 6 0.67 8.84 -2.91
C VAL A 6 0.48 9.11 -1.43
N ILE A 7 1.18 8.38 -0.57
CA ILE A 7 1.18 8.57 0.89
C ILE A 7 2.55 9.12 1.32
N SER A 8 2.56 10.26 2.01
CA SER A 8 3.81 10.89 2.49
C SER A 8 3.82 11.16 4.00
N GLY A 9 4.92 10.81 4.68
CA GLY A 9 5.12 11.02 6.13
C GLY A 9 5.97 12.24 6.54
N GLY A 10 6.29 13.14 5.61
CA GLY A 10 7.15 14.31 5.88
C GLY A 10 6.55 15.33 6.85
N LYS A 11 7.23 15.64 7.95
CA LYS A 11 6.73 16.54 9.02
C LYS A 11 6.55 18.00 8.61
N GLU A 12 7.41 18.52 7.73
CA GLU A 12 7.42 19.94 7.38
C GLU A 12 6.96 20.13 5.94
N TYR A 13 6.18 21.19 5.67
CA TYR A 13 5.69 21.56 4.33
C TYR A 13 6.82 21.79 3.31
N GLN A 14 8.02 22.13 3.80
CA GLN A 14 9.26 22.29 3.02
C GLN A 14 10.18 21.07 3.06
N SER A 15 9.77 19.97 3.71
CA SER A 15 10.59 18.75 3.78
C SER A 15 10.82 18.18 2.38
N ASN A 16 12.01 17.63 2.18
CA ASN A 16 12.40 16.97 0.95
C ASN A 16 11.38 15.90 0.49
N SER A 17 10.77 15.19 1.43
CA SER A 17 9.68 14.23 1.15
C SER A 17 8.45 14.83 0.50
N ILE A 18 8.08 16.06 0.89
CA ILE A 18 6.93 16.74 0.31
C ILE A 18 7.27 17.30 -1.08
N ASN A 19 8.48 17.83 -1.25
CA ASN A 19 8.93 18.29 -2.57
C ASN A 19 9.02 17.14 -3.57
N ILE A 20 9.49 15.97 -3.14
CA ILE A 20 9.55 14.77 -3.97
C ILE A 20 8.16 14.21 -4.26
N ALA A 21 7.27 14.16 -3.27
CA ALA A 21 5.87 13.82 -3.50
C ALA A 21 5.25 14.74 -4.56
N ARG A 22 5.48 16.05 -4.46
CA ARG A 22 5.00 17.04 -5.43
C ARG A 22 5.58 16.80 -6.83
N LYS A 23 6.89 16.52 -6.94
CA LYS A 23 7.51 16.15 -8.22
C LYS A 23 6.82 14.93 -8.81
N ILE A 24 6.71 13.83 -8.06
CA ILE A 24 6.07 12.58 -8.50
C ILE A 24 4.62 12.80 -8.93
N VAL A 25 3.83 13.53 -8.15
CA VAL A 25 2.42 13.83 -8.47
C VAL A 25 2.30 14.57 -9.81
N ASN A 26 3.20 15.52 -10.08
CA ASN A 26 3.19 16.32 -11.30
C ASN A 26 3.65 15.55 -12.56
N TYR A 27 4.15 14.32 -12.43
CA TYR A 27 4.49 13.48 -13.60
C TYR A 27 3.33 12.67 -14.15
N PHE A 28 2.28 12.51 -13.34
CA PHE A 28 1.12 11.70 -13.67
C PHE A 28 0.07 12.57 -14.38
N ASP A 29 0.38 13.04 -15.59
CA ASP A 29 -0.49 13.97 -16.33
C ASP A 29 -1.82 13.32 -16.77
N ASP A 30 -1.80 12.03 -17.14
CA ASP A 30 -2.98 11.29 -17.65
C ASP A 30 -3.74 10.50 -16.56
N TRP A 31 -3.41 10.69 -15.29
CA TRP A 31 -3.85 9.82 -14.20
C TRP A 31 -4.56 10.62 -13.11
N ILE A 32 -5.51 9.97 -12.43
CA ILE A 32 -6.12 10.54 -11.23
C ILE A 32 -5.14 10.33 -10.07
N VAL A 33 -4.46 11.39 -9.67
CA VAL A 33 -3.55 11.33 -8.52
C VAL A 33 -4.21 11.84 -7.26
N LYS A 34 -4.22 11.00 -6.22
CA LYS A 34 -4.53 11.42 -4.86
C LYS A 34 -3.28 11.39 -4.00
N TRP A 35 -2.79 12.56 -3.62
CA TRP A 35 -1.76 12.69 -2.59
C TRP A 35 -2.39 12.90 -1.20
N ILE A 36 -1.87 12.17 -0.22
CA ILE A 36 -2.21 12.26 1.19
C ILE A 36 -0.94 12.51 2.00
N ASN A 37 -0.83 13.72 2.54
CA ASN A 37 0.15 14.04 3.57
C ASN A 37 -0.38 13.57 4.94
N LEU A 38 0.30 12.61 5.56
CA LEU A 38 -0.15 12.01 6.81
C LEU A 38 -0.15 13.01 7.99
N ASN A 39 0.71 14.02 7.97
CA ASN A 39 0.72 15.06 9.01
C ASN A 39 -0.50 15.98 8.91
N GLU A 40 -1.04 16.19 7.70
CA GLU A 40 -2.27 16.95 7.47
C GLU A 40 -3.53 16.10 7.66
N ALA A 41 -3.44 14.80 7.34
CA ALA A 41 -4.54 13.87 7.53
C ALA A 41 -4.93 13.67 9.00
N ASN A 42 -3.99 13.92 9.93
CA ASN A 42 -4.19 13.88 11.38
C ASN A 42 -4.87 12.58 11.85
N ILE A 43 -4.32 11.44 11.42
CA ILE A 43 -4.80 10.11 11.82
C ILE A 43 -4.51 9.86 13.30
N SER A 44 -5.48 9.29 14.02
CA SER A 44 -5.28 8.99 15.43
C SER A 44 -4.31 7.82 15.65
N ILE A 45 -3.55 7.88 16.74
CA ILE A 45 -2.79 6.73 17.24
C ILE A 45 -3.80 5.66 17.68
N VAL A 46 -3.45 4.39 17.49
CA VAL A 46 -4.25 3.29 18.05
C VAL A 46 -4.19 3.37 19.57
N THR A 47 -5.36 3.42 20.23
CA THR A 47 -5.44 3.50 21.69
C THR A 47 -6.08 2.25 22.31
N ASN A 48 -5.98 2.12 23.63
CA ASN A 48 -6.49 0.98 24.38
C ASN A 48 -7.97 0.71 24.04
N GLY A 49 -8.23 -0.47 23.46
CA GLY A 49 -9.57 -0.92 23.07
C GLY A 49 -9.76 -1.10 21.55
N GLU A 50 -8.91 -0.48 20.73
CA GLU A 50 -8.93 -0.68 19.29
C GLU A 50 -8.18 -1.96 18.91
N LYS A 51 -8.92 -2.91 18.34
CA LYS A 51 -8.38 -4.17 17.88
C LYS A 51 -7.88 -4.00 16.44
N ILE A 52 -6.59 -3.69 16.29
CA ILE A 52 -5.89 -3.38 15.02
C ILE A 52 -6.20 -4.38 13.89
N PHE A 53 -6.36 -5.66 14.23
CA PHE A 53 -6.59 -6.75 13.27
C PHE A 53 -8.06 -7.22 13.18
N ASP A 54 -8.99 -6.56 13.88
CA ASP A 54 -10.42 -6.96 13.90
C ASP A 54 -11.33 -5.93 13.20
N VAL A 55 -10.79 -4.89 12.56
CA VAL A 55 -11.60 -3.80 11.98
C VAL A 55 -11.11 -3.45 10.58
N ASP A 56 -12.02 -3.47 9.59
CA ASP A 56 -11.76 -2.90 8.26
C ASP A 56 -11.43 -1.41 8.40
N PRO A 57 -10.26 -0.94 7.94
CA PRO A 57 -9.90 0.47 7.96
C PRO A 57 -10.94 1.36 7.28
N LEU A 58 -11.68 0.88 6.27
CA LEU A 58 -12.80 1.62 5.65
C LEU A 58 -13.94 1.92 6.61
N LYS A 59 -14.15 1.06 7.62
CA LYS A 59 -15.20 1.20 8.63
C LYS A 59 -14.68 1.86 9.91
N SER A 60 -13.46 2.40 9.87
CA SER A 60 -12.88 3.07 11.04
C SER A 60 -13.73 4.27 11.48
N LYS A 61 -13.85 4.46 12.80
CA LYS A 61 -14.50 5.64 13.37
C LYS A 61 -13.69 6.92 13.10
N ASP A 62 -12.39 6.77 12.91
CA ASP A 62 -11.54 7.84 12.40
C ASP A 62 -11.78 8.00 10.89
N LYS A 63 -12.46 9.08 10.54
CA LYS A 63 -12.81 9.38 9.15
C LYS A 63 -11.59 9.58 8.26
N SER A 64 -10.45 10.02 8.81
CA SER A 64 -9.20 10.17 8.05
C SER A 64 -8.64 8.81 7.65
N VAL A 65 -8.68 7.83 8.56
CA VAL A 65 -8.27 6.45 8.24
C VAL A 65 -9.21 5.80 7.24
N ALA A 66 -10.53 5.95 7.41
CA ALA A 66 -11.50 5.45 6.44
C ALA A 66 -11.28 6.05 5.04
N LYS A 67 -10.97 7.34 4.96
CA LYS A 67 -10.66 8.03 3.70
C LYS A 67 -9.37 7.54 3.07
N ILE A 68 -8.30 7.32 3.87
CA ILE A 68 -7.05 6.75 3.38
C ILE A 68 -7.29 5.35 2.82
N ALA A 69 -7.97 4.49 3.57
CA ALA A 69 -8.33 3.14 3.16
C ALA A 69 -9.11 3.12 1.85
N PHE A 70 -10.04 4.05 1.66
CA PHE A 70 -10.79 4.22 0.42
C PHE A 70 -9.84 4.49 -0.77
N PHE A 71 -8.95 5.47 -0.65
CA PHE A 71 -8.01 5.77 -1.72
C PHE A 71 -6.99 4.67 -1.98
N LEU A 72 -6.57 3.92 -0.96
CA LEU A 72 -5.73 2.74 -1.15
C LEU A 72 -6.46 1.66 -1.96
N LYS A 73 -7.72 1.33 -1.60
CA LYS A 73 -8.49 0.30 -2.32
C LYS A 73 -8.89 0.71 -3.73
N GLU A 74 -9.09 2.01 -3.99
CA GLU A 74 -9.43 2.52 -5.32
C GLU A 74 -8.21 2.68 -6.26
N ALA A 75 -7.00 2.78 -5.73
CA ALA A 75 -5.83 3.02 -6.54
C ALA A 75 -5.38 1.79 -7.35
N ASP A 76 -4.89 2.01 -8.56
CA ASP A 76 -4.08 1.04 -9.32
C ASP A 76 -2.64 1.00 -8.79
N ILE A 77 -2.13 2.17 -8.35
CA ILE A 77 -0.77 2.34 -7.85
C ILE A 77 -0.77 2.99 -6.48
N ILE A 78 0.05 2.46 -5.58
CA ILE A 78 0.29 3.02 -4.26
C ILE A 78 1.78 3.36 -4.14
N ILE A 79 2.09 4.63 -3.85
CA ILE A 79 3.46 5.10 -3.63
C ILE A 79 3.61 5.55 -2.18
N TRP A 80 4.61 5.01 -1.50
CA TRP A 80 4.95 5.32 -0.12
C TRP A 80 6.21 6.17 -0.06
N ILE A 81 6.13 7.31 0.62
CA ILE A 81 7.23 8.26 0.75
C ILE A 81 7.41 8.58 2.24
N THR A 82 8.56 8.26 2.81
CA THR A 82 8.84 8.57 4.22
C THR A 82 10.26 9.08 4.42
N PRO A 83 10.45 10.12 5.25
CA PRO A 83 11.78 10.40 5.77
C PRO A 83 12.19 9.30 6.76
N VAL A 84 13.51 9.14 6.90
CA VAL A 84 14.18 8.30 7.88
C VAL A 84 14.44 9.13 9.12
N TYR A 85 13.81 8.76 10.22
CA TYR A 85 14.10 9.32 11.54
C TYR A 85 14.55 8.19 12.45
N MET A 86 15.75 8.32 13.03
CA MET A 86 16.36 7.31 13.91
C MET A 86 16.42 5.91 13.27
N LYS A 87 16.86 5.81 12.01
CA LYS A 87 16.94 4.55 11.24
C LYS A 87 15.61 3.81 11.11
N ASN A 88 14.51 4.55 11.10
CA ASN A 88 13.17 3.99 10.91
C ASN A 88 12.30 4.96 10.10
N VAL A 89 11.11 4.51 9.71
CA VAL A 89 10.09 5.38 9.13
C VAL A 89 9.68 6.47 10.12
N SER A 90 9.12 7.56 9.62
CA SER A 90 8.60 8.62 10.51
C SER A 90 7.50 8.07 11.42
N GLY A 91 7.37 8.63 12.63
CA GLY A 91 6.36 8.17 13.60
C GLY A 91 4.93 8.22 13.06
N VAL A 92 4.57 9.24 12.27
CA VAL A 92 3.25 9.33 11.64
C VAL A 92 3.04 8.24 10.59
N PHE A 93 4.10 7.86 9.87
CA PHE A 93 4.06 6.77 8.91
C PHE A 93 3.87 5.43 9.62
N LYS A 94 4.52 5.22 10.78
CA LYS A 94 4.27 4.05 11.61
C LYS A 94 2.83 3.98 12.11
N VAL A 95 2.26 5.11 12.54
CA VAL A 95 0.82 5.18 12.91
C VAL A 95 -0.04 4.79 11.70
N PHE A 96 0.25 5.31 10.51
CA PHE A 96 -0.45 4.90 9.29
C PHE A 96 -0.40 3.39 9.08
N LEU A 97 0.78 2.77 9.17
CA LEU A 97 0.95 1.33 9.03
C LEU A 97 0.11 0.55 10.07
N ASP A 98 0.10 1.00 11.32
CA ASP A 98 -0.71 0.38 12.38
C ASP A 98 -2.21 0.47 12.08
N ARG A 99 -2.67 1.59 11.51
CA ARG A 99 -4.10 1.79 11.18
C ARG A 99 -4.59 0.97 10.01
N ILE A 100 -3.70 0.45 9.16
CA ILE A 100 -4.05 -0.43 8.04
C ILE A 100 -3.50 -1.85 8.19
N ALA A 101 -2.97 -2.20 9.36
CA ALA A 101 -2.23 -3.45 9.55
C ALA A 101 -3.06 -4.71 9.28
N VAL A 102 -4.40 -4.66 9.41
CA VAL A 102 -5.24 -5.82 9.04
C VAL A 102 -5.09 -6.25 7.58
N TYR A 103 -4.64 -5.36 6.70
CA TYR A 103 -4.35 -5.70 5.30
C TYR A 103 -3.19 -6.68 5.17
N SER A 104 -2.27 -6.78 6.14
CA SER A 104 -1.23 -7.81 6.11
C SER A 104 -1.79 -9.22 6.26
N HIS A 105 -2.96 -9.38 6.87
CA HIS A 105 -3.59 -10.69 7.10
C HIS A 105 -4.70 -11.01 6.12
N THR A 106 -5.03 -10.10 5.22
CA THR A 106 -6.15 -10.21 4.27
C THR A 106 -5.72 -9.96 2.83
N MET A 107 -4.53 -9.38 2.61
CA MET A 107 -4.01 -8.99 1.29
C MET A 107 -5.03 -8.19 0.47
N GLU A 108 -5.79 -7.29 1.10
CA GLU A 108 -6.86 -6.52 0.44
C GLU A 108 -6.38 -5.60 -0.67
N LEU A 109 -5.08 -5.29 -0.69
CA LEU A 109 -4.44 -4.48 -1.71
C LEU A 109 -3.86 -5.34 -2.86
N ALA A 110 -4.25 -6.62 -2.93
CA ALA A 110 -3.93 -7.53 -4.03
C ALA A 110 -4.24 -6.94 -5.40
N GLY A 111 -3.30 -7.09 -6.33
CA GLY A 111 -3.44 -6.60 -7.71
C GLY A 111 -3.06 -5.14 -7.91
N LYS A 112 -2.52 -4.47 -6.88
CA LYS A 112 -1.99 -3.10 -6.97
C LYS A 112 -0.48 -3.11 -7.16
N LEU A 113 0.03 -2.09 -7.85
CA LEU A 113 1.46 -1.87 -7.98
C LEU A 113 1.96 -0.89 -6.90
N GLY A 114 3.18 -1.13 -6.44
CA GLY A 114 3.81 -0.42 -5.33
C GLY A 114 5.05 0.34 -5.73
N GLY A 115 5.24 1.51 -5.13
CA GLY A 115 6.49 2.27 -5.17
C GLY A 115 6.91 2.69 -3.77
N ILE A 116 8.21 2.71 -3.49
CA ILE A 116 8.77 3.13 -2.20
C ILE A 116 9.86 4.18 -2.44
N LEU A 117 9.78 5.29 -1.71
CA LEU A 117 10.85 6.28 -1.61
C LEU A 117 11.17 6.56 -0.13
N VAL A 118 12.43 6.34 0.22
CA VAL A 118 12.95 6.54 1.57
C VAL A 118 13.96 7.68 1.54
N LEU A 119 13.76 8.67 2.40
CA LEU A 119 14.53 9.91 2.39
C LEU A 119 15.37 10.07 3.64
N SER A 120 16.66 10.23 3.48
CA SER A 120 17.62 10.30 4.56
C SER A 120 18.56 11.48 4.36
N ALA A 121 19.08 12.03 5.46
CA ALA A 121 20.13 13.06 5.44
C ALA A 121 21.49 12.40 5.74
N GLY A 122 21.90 11.46 4.87
CA GLY A 122 23.20 10.77 4.97
C GLY A 122 23.23 9.43 5.73
N SER A 123 22.11 8.96 6.30
CA SER A 123 22.01 7.59 6.82
C SER A 123 21.63 6.58 5.74
N GLU A 124 22.06 5.33 5.90
CA GLU A 124 21.64 4.20 5.05
C GLU A 124 20.11 4.02 5.05
N THR A 125 19.55 3.70 3.89
CA THR A 125 18.11 3.56 3.66
C THR A 125 17.67 2.12 3.38
N LEU A 126 18.60 1.24 2.96
CA LEU A 126 18.29 -0.08 2.41
C LEU A 126 17.47 -0.96 3.35
N SER A 127 17.76 -0.93 4.66
CA SER A 127 16.99 -1.69 5.65
C SER A 127 15.56 -1.18 5.82
N ILE A 128 15.32 0.13 5.67
CA ILE A 128 13.97 0.72 5.70
C ILE A 128 13.22 0.39 4.41
N GLU A 129 13.92 0.39 3.28
CA GLU A 129 13.38 0.00 1.98
C GLU A 129 12.89 -1.45 2.00
N GLN A 130 13.73 -2.38 2.46
CA GLN A 130 13.38 -3.80 2.63
C GLN A 130 12.20 -3.97 3.60
N TYR A 131 12.23 -3.28 4.73
CA TYR A 131 11.12 -3.27 5.70
C TYR A 131 9.79 -2.86 5.04
N LEU A 132 9.77 -1.78 4.25
CA LEU A 132 8.56 -1.32 3.57
C LEU A 132 8.14 -2.26 2.43
N GLN A 133 9.10 -2.90 1.75
CA GLN A 133 8.82 -3.90 0.72
C GLN A 133 8.10 -5.12 1.31
N GLU A 134 8.59 -5.66 2.42
CA GLU A 134 7.95 -6.78 3.12
C GLU A 134 6.53 -6.44 3.54
N ILE A 135 6.30 -5.20 4.01
CA ILE A 135 4.96 -4.73 4.35
C ILE A 135 4.07 -4.63 3.11
N GLN A 136 4.55 -4.04 2.00
CA GLN A 136 3.78 -4.00 0.74
C GLN A 136 3.38 -5.41 0.28
N ILE A 137 4.32 -6.36 0.30
CA ILE A 137 4.07 -7.77 -0.04
C ILE A 137 3.00 -8.35 0.88
N SER A 138 3.11 -8.14 2.19
CA SER A 138 2.13 -8.67 3.15
C SER A 138 0.71 -8.15 2.89
N MET A 139 0.58 -6.93 2.36
CA MET A 139 -0.71 -6.33 2.01
C MET A 139 -1.20 -6.72 0.61
N GLY A 140 -0.42 -7.46 -0.18
CA GLY A 140 -0.73 -7.85 -1.56
C GLY A 140 -0.31 -6.85 -2.63
N ILE A 141 0.54 -5.88 -2.30
CA ILE A 141 1.07 -4.90 -3.26
C ILE A 141 2.32 -5.49 -3.92
N LYS A 142 2.40 -5.44 -5.25
CA LYS A 142 3.62 -5.75 -5.98
C LYS A 142 4.53 -4.53 -6.09
N THR A 143 5.59 -4.49 -5.29
CA THR A 143 6.59 -3.42 -5.37
C THR A 143 7.33 -3.46 -6.70
N ILE A 144 7.26 -2.39 -7.49
CA ILE A 144 7.93 -2.24 -8.78
C ILE A 144 9.28 -1.53 -8.62
N PHE A 145 9.38 -0.61 -7.66
CA PHE A 145 10.61 0.09 -7.36
C PHE A 145 10.69 0.46 -5.88
N SER A 146 11.92 0.52 -5.37
CA SER A 146 12.27 1.11 -4.08
C SER A 146 13.53 1.91 -4.26
N ILE A 147 13.54 3.15 -3.76
CA ILE A 147 14.69 4.03 -3.83
C ILE A 147 14.94 4.69 -2.48
N GLY A 148 16.18 4.60 -2.04
CA GLY A 148 16.76 5.38 -0.98
C GLY A 148 17.47 6.62 -1.48
N LEU A 149 17.14 7.79 -0.93
CA LEU A 149 17.72 9.07 -1.28
C LEU A 149 18.43 9.66 -0.06
N THR A 150 19.76 9.66 -0.07
CA THR A 150 20.61 10.11 1.04
C THR A 150 20.99 11.60 0.97
N THR A 151 20.85 12.20 -0.21
CA THR A 151 21.07 13.63 -0.46
C THR A 151 19.80 14.46 -0.32
N GLY A 152 18.64 13.80 -0.15
CA GLY A 152 17.35 14.44 -0.03
C GLY A 152 16.77 14.97 -1.33
N ASP A 153 17.39 14.70 -2.48
CA ASP A 153 16.81 15.03 -3.78
C ASP A 153 16.87 13.84 -4.73
N ILE A 154 15.94 13.83 -5.68
CA ILE A 154 15.90 12.90 -6.81
C ILE A 154 15.78 13.72 -8.08
N SER A 155 16.59 13.38 -9.07
CA SER A 155 16.52 14.02 -10.37
C SER A 155 15.22 13.65 -11.09
N GLN A 156 14.81 14.53 -12.00
CA GLN A 156 13.67 14.30 -12.87
C GLN A 156 13.84 13.03 -13.73
N ASP A 157 15.06 12.78 -14.20
CA ASP A 157 15.38 11.58 -14.99
C ASP A 157 15.27 10.30 -14.16
N GLU A 158 15.70 10.31 -12.90
CA GLU A 158 15.56 9.15 -12.00
C GLU A 158 14.09 8.83 -11.69
N ILE A 159 13.25 9.85 -11.50
CA ILE A 159 11.80 9.68 -11.37
C ILE A 159 11.24 9.05 -12.65
N GLN A 160 11.60 9.61 -13.82
CA GLN A 160 11.11 9.14 -15.11
C GLN A 160 11.44 7.66 -15.33
N VAL A 161 12.67 7.22 -15.02
CA VAL A 161 13.08 5.82 -15.13
C VAL A 161 12.20 4.89 -14.29
N GLN A 162 11.77 5.29 -13.09
CA GLN A 162 10.89 4.44 -12.28
C GLN A 162 9.46 4.42 -12.82
N LEU A 163 8.96 5.58 -13.27
CA LEU A 163 7.64 5.67 -13.89
C LEU A 163 7.59 4.87 -15.19
N ASP A 164 8.67 4.83 -15.96
CA ASP A 164 8.77 4.01 -17.16
C ASP A 164 8.70 2.52 -16.84
N LYS A 165 9.31 2.07 -15.72
CA LYS A 165 9.15 0.67 -15.25
C LYS A 165 7.70 0.37 -14.89
N ILE A 166 7.02 1.29 -14.22
CA ILE A 166 5.60 1.19 -13.90
C ILE A 166 4.75 1.11 -15.18
N ASN A 167 4.95 2.06 -16.10
CA ASN A 167 4.18 2.18 -17.34
C ASN A 167 4.40 0.99 -18.25
N LYS A 168 5.66 0.57 -18.42
CA LYS A 168 6.02 -0.67 -19.10
C LYS A 168 5.29 -1.85 -18.45
N GLY A 169 5.29 -1.89 -17.12
CA GLY A 169 4.66 -3.00 -16.43
C GLY A 169 3.14 -3.06 -16.56
N ILE A 170 2.49 -1.92 -16.65
CA ILE A 170 1.05 -1.85 -16.92
C ILE A 170 0.75 -2.24 -18.37
N LYS A 171 1.53 -1.75 -19.34
CA LYS A 171 1.32 -2.00 -20.77
C LYS A 171 1.57 -3.45 -21.16
N GLU A 172 2.60 -4.06 -20.60
CA GLU A 172 2.99 -5.45 -20.90
C GLU A 172 2.15 -6.48 -20.13
N GLY A 173 1.16 -6.04 -19.35
CA GLY A 173 0.26 -6.92 -18.61
C GLY A 173 1.02 -7.71 -17.55
N PHE A 174 1.71 -6.99 -16.65
CA PHE A 174 2.47 -7.61 -15.56
C PHE A 174 1.71 -8.78 -14.93
N PHE A 175 2.44 -9.86 -14.65
CA PHE A 175 2.09 -10.69 -13.53
C PHE A 175 2.00 -9.75 -12.31
N LEU A 176 0.82 -9.68 -11.69
CA LEU A 176 0.59 -8.96 -10.45
C LEU A 176 1.31 -9.65 -9.27
N THR A 177 1.95 -10.79 -9.55
CA THR A 177 2.67 -11.62 -8.59
C THR A 177 4.20 -11.60 -8.77
N ASN A 178 4.88 -12.14 -7.76
CA ASN A 178 6.26 -12.63 -7.77
C ASN A 178 6.36 -13.81 -6.77
N GLY A 179 7.51 -14.47 -6.68
CA GLY A 179 7.66 -15.64 -5.80
C GLY A 179 7.39 -15.35 -4.31
N GLU A 180 7.60 -14.11 -3.85
CA GLU A 180 7.36 -13.73 -2.46
C GLU A 180 5.88 -13.54 -2.16
N LEU A 181 5.15 -12.91 -3.09
CA LEU A 181 3.70 -12.76 -3.02
C LEU A 181 3.00 -14.12 -3.07
N GLU A 182 3.41 -15.02 -3.97
CA GLU A 182 2.88 -16.39 -4.02
C GLU A 182 3.12 -17.15 -2.70
N ARG A 183 4.35 -17.07 -2.17
CA ARG A 183 4.71 -17.71 -0.91
C ARG A 183 3.91 -17.15 0.26
N TYR A 184 3.75 -15.84 0.34
CA TYR A 184 2.98 -15.19 1.40
C TYR A 184 1.49 -15.55 1.33
N PHE A 185 0.90 -15.51 0.14
CA PHE A 185 -0.49 -15.90 -0.09
C PHE A 185 -0.73 -17.37 0.24
N SER A 186 0.14 -18.27 -0.20
CA SER A 186 0.04 -19.70 0.13
C SER A 186 0.13 -19.95 1.64
N ASN A 187 1.02 -19.25 2.35
CA ASN A 187 1.09 -19.32 3.80
C ASN A 187 -0.20 -18.84 4.47
N LEU A 188 -0.76 -17.72 4.03
CA LEU A 188 -2.05 -17.23 4.54
C LEU A 188 -3.19 -18.20 4.23
N GLN A 189 -3.26 -18.77 3.02
CA GLN A 189 -4.24 -19.80 2.67
C GLN A 189 -4.15 -21.02 3.58
N ASN A 190 -2.94 -21.50 3.87
CA ASN A 190 -2.75 -22.61 4.81
C ASN A 190 -3.24 -22.27 6.22
N ILE A 191 -3.03 -21.02 6.65
CA ILE A 191 -3.57 -20.53 7.92
C ILE A 191 -5.10 -20.53 7.85
N TRP A 192 -5.71 -19.88 6.85
CA TRP A 192 -7.16 -19.74 6.65
C TRP A 192 -7.91 -21.08 6.51
N LEU A 193 -7.30 -22.06 5.83
CA LEU A 193 -7.85 -23.41 5.65
C LEU A 193 -7.64 -24.32 6.87
N SER A 194 -6.86 -23.89 7.86
CA SER A 194 -6.60 -24.71 9.03
C SER A 194 -7.88 -24.92 9.86
N LYS A 195 -8.04 -26.13 10.42
CA LYS A 195 -9.19 -26.48 11.28
C LYS A 195 -9.17 -25.73 12.62
N ASP A 196 -8.05 -25.11 12.98
CA ASP A 196 -7.89 -24.38 14.23
C ASP A 196 -8.36 -22.93 14.06
N THR A 197 -9.68 -22.73 14.12
CA THR A 197 -10.28 -21.41 13.94
C THR A 197 -10.04 -20.46 15.12
N SER A 198 -9.40 -20.92 16.21
CA SER A 198 -9.11 -20.08 17.38
C SER A 198 -8.08 -18.99 17.09
N ARG A 199 -7.33 -19.15 16.00
CA ARG A 199 -6.30 -18.21 15.56
C ARG A 199 -6.85 -17.03 14.76
N PHE A 200 -8.10 -17.11 14.28
CA PHE A 200 -8.67 -16.05 13.45
C PHE A 200 -9.31 -14.95 14.27
N ARG A 201 -9.03 -13.73 13.83
CA ARG A 201 -9.82 -12.55 14.16
C ARG A 201 -11.18 -12.64 13.45
N ASN A 202 -12.21 -12.02 14.01
CA ASN A 202 -13.55 -12.09 13.42
C ASN A 202 -13.56 -11.52 12.00
N TYR A 203 -12.83 -10.42 11.81
CA TYR A 203 -12.73 -9.75 10.51
C TYR A 203 -12.03 -10.62 9.45
N GLU A 204 -10.90 -11.24 9.77
CA GLU A 204 -10.15 -12.10 8.85
C GLU A 204 -10.99 -13.28 8.36
N LYS A 205 -11.77 -13.88 9.28
CA LYS A 205 -12.65 -14.98 8.95
C LYS A 205 -13.78 -14.55 8.00
N GLU A 206 -14.42 -13.42 8.30
CA GLU A 206 -15.44 -12.84 7.42
C GLU A 206 -14.83 -12.49 6.05
N PHE A 207 -13.64 -11.91 6.04
CA PHE A 207 -12.95 -11.54 4.81
C PHE A 207 -12.69 -12.76 3.93
N TYR A 208 -12.11 -13.82 4.49
CA TYR A 208 -11.79 -15.05 3.79
C TYR A 208 -13.03 -15.67 3.13
N ILE A 209 -14.10 -15.84 3.90
CA ILE A 209 -15.36 -16.44 3.41
C ILE A 209 -16.01 -15.55 2.34
N ASN A 210 -16.09 -14.23 2.57
CA ASN A 210 -16.77 -13.31 1.66
C ASN A 210 -16.02 -13.09 0.33
N ASN A 211 -14.74 -13.44 0.28
CA ASN A 211 -13.92 -13.33 -0.93
C ASN A 211 -13.61 -14.69 -1.56
N GLU A 212 -14.13 -15.79 -1.02
CA GLU A 212 -14.02 -17.14 -1.57
C GLU A 212 -12.56 -17.53 -1.89
N ILE A 213 -11.65 -17.18 -0.96
CA ILE A 213 -10.21 -17.24 -1.19
C ILE A 213 -9.72 -18.67 -1.47
N GLU A 214 -10.44 -19.69 -1.02
CA GLU A 214 -10.20 -21.10 -1.32
C GLU A 214 -10.27 -21.46 -2.81
N LYS A 215 -10.91 -20.61 -3.64
CA LYS A 215 -11.07 -20.87 -5.08
C LYS A 215 -9.83 -20.51 -5.91
N PHE A 216 -8.90 -19.76 -5.35
CA PHE A 216 -7.71 -19.31 -6.07
C PHE A 216 -6.52 -20.23 -5.80
N ASN A 217 -5.87 -20.70 -6.86
CA ASN A 217 -4.70 -21.58 -6.77
C ASN A 217 -3.38 -20.80 -6.67
N SER A 218 -3.42 -19.50 -6.90
CA SER A 218 -2.26 -18.61 -6.86
C SER A 218 -2.66 -17.20 -6.44
N PHE A 219 -1.68 -16.45 -5.94
CA PHE A 219 -1.84 -15.01 -5.70
C PHE A 219 -2.16 -14.28 -7.01
N GLN A 220 -1.58 -14.68 -8.13
CA GLN A 220 -1.90 -14.10 -9.44
C GLN A 220 -3.40 -14.15 -9.77
N GLU A 221 -4.05 -15.31 -9.59
CA GLU A 221 -5.49 -15.45 -9.83
C GLU A 221 -6.30 -14.54 -8.91
N TYR A 222 -5.97 -14.53 -7.63
CA TYR A 222 -6.64 -13.67 -6.64
C TYR A 222 -6.44 -12.18 -6.94
N ALA A 223 -5.23 -11.76 -7.31
CA ALA A 223 -4.90 -10.39 -7.67
C ALA A 223 -5.68 -9.90 -8.90
N VAL A 224 -5.83 -10.74 -9.93
CA VAL A 224 -6.66 -10.43 -11.11
C VAL A 224 -8.13 -10.30 -10.72
N TYR A 225 -8.64 -11.21 -9.89
CA TYR A 225 -10.01 -11.14 -9.39
C TYR A 225 -10.27 -9.85 -8.60
N ASN A 226 -9.41 -9.51 -7.63
CA ASN A 226 -9.57 -8.33 -6.79
C ASN A 226 -9.55 -7.04 -7.63
N ASN A 227 -8.64 -6.95 -8.61
CA ASN A 227 -8.54 -5.79 -9.50
C ASN A 227 -9.75 -5.66 -10.46
N SER A 228 -10.40 -6.77 -10.84
CA SER A 228 -11.64 -6.72 -11.63
C SER A 228 -12.85 -6.24 -10.81
N ARG A 229 -12.82 -6.41 -9.49
CA ARG A 229 -13.92 -6.07 -8.58
C ARG A 229 -13.95 -4.57 -8.26
N SER A 230 -12.80 -3.91 -8.16
CA SER A 230 -12.70 -2.44 -8.04
C SER A 230 -13.33 -1.74 -9.26
N LEU A 231 -13.11 -2.27 -10.47
CA LEU A 231 -13.69 -1.76 -11.72
C LEU A 231 -15.24 -1.88 -11.76
N LYS A 232 -15.80 -2.96 -11.19
CA LYS A 232 -17.28 -3.17 -11.18
C LYS A 232 -18.03 -2.23 -10.23
N ASN A 233 -17.37 -1.70 -9.20
CA ASN A 233 -18.00 -0.73 -8.28
C ASN A 233 -18.13 0.68 -8.89
N GLU A 234 -17.37 1.00 -9.95
CA GLU A 234 -17.56 2.24 -10.73
C GLU A 234 -18.84 2.19 -11.57
N PHE A 235 -19.11 1.07 -12.25
CA PHE A 235 -20.32 0.89 -13.08
C PHE A 235 -21.64 0.86 -12.29
N ARG A 236 -21.61 0.65 -10.98
CA ARG A 236 -22.80 0.68 -10.10
C ARG A 236 -23.10 2.06 -9.51
N LYS A 237 -22.19 3.04 -9.65
CA LYS A 237 -22.45 4.42 -9.20
C LYS A 237 -23.00 5.31 -10.31
N GLU A 238 -23.09 4.81 -11.54
CA GLU A 238 -23.63 5.51 -12.71
C GLU A 238 -24.99 4.96 -13.19
N ASN A 239 -25.65 4.09 -12.41
CA ASN A 239 -27.02 3.61 -12.69
C ASN A 239 -27.95 3.85 -11.50
#